data_AF-A0ABD0ZLL6-F1
#
_entry.id   AF-A0ABD0ZLL6-F1
#
_cell.length_a   1.000
_cell.length_b   1.000
_cell.length_c   1.000
_cell.angle_alpha   90.00
_cell.angle_beta   90.00
_cell.angle_gamma   90.00
#
_symmetry.space_group_name_H-M   'P 1'
#
loop_
_entity.id
_entity.type
_entity.pdbx_description
1 polymer ?
#
loop_
_entity_poly.entity_id
_entity_poly.type
_entity_poly.pdbx_seq_one_letter_code
_entity_poly.pdbx_strand_id
1 'polypeptide(L)'
;MFLLGYDPVEGKHKVLYLSTRDSEQPQVLTLGAQESWITIPKGRSPSHGASIGIDWGRIYPTRCVNDFIYYETYYGDGGGKSRLVSFDVRYEKFNSIKHLFITRVLIG
;
A
#
# COMPACT_ATOMS: atom_id res chain seq x y z
N MET A 1 7.95 4.49 -2.47
CA MET A 1 7.65 3.22 -3.15
C MET A 1 6.46 3.41 -4.08
N PHE A 2 6.51 2.86 -5.29
CA PHE A 2 5.38 2.85 -6.23
C PHE A 2 4.80 1.43 -6.32
N LEU A 3 3.48 1.31 -6.28
CA LEU A 3 2.74 0.06 -6.38
C LEU A 3 1.71 0.16 -7.50
N LEU A 4 1.74 -0.77 -8.45
CA LEU A 4 0.80 -0.79 -9.56
C LEU A 4 -0.38 -1.72 -9.25
N GLY A 5 -1.59 -1.24 -9.50
CA GLY A 5 -2.82 -2.00 -9.41
C GLY A 5 -3.72 -1.77 -10.62
N TYR A 6 -4.72 -2.63 -10.79
CA TYR A 6 -5.70 -2.54 -11.86
C TYR A 6 -7.11 -2.47 -11.26
N ASP A 7 -7.92 -1.55 -11.77
CA ASP A 7 -9.35 -1.46 -11.51
C ASP A 7 -10.10 -2.11 -12.68
N PRO A 8 -10.63 -3.33 -12.53
CA PRO A 8 -11.34 -4.04 -13.58
C PRO A 8 -12.75 -3.50 -13.82
N VAL A 9 -13.27 -2.67 -12.91
CA VAL A 9 -14.60 -2.06 -13.08
C VAL A 9 -14.52 -0.88 -14.01
N GLU A 10 -13.53 -0.01 -13.82
CA GLU A 10 -13.30 1.13 -14.72
C GLU A 10 -12.36 0.80 -15.88
N GLY A 11 -11.70 -0.36 -15.85
CA GLY A 11 -10.73 -0.79 -16.86
C GLY A 11 -9.41 0.00 -16.82
N LYS A 12 -9.04 0.57 -15.68
CA LYS A 12 -7.93 1.52 -15.53
C LYS A 12 -6.78 0.96 -14.71
N HIS A 13 -5.55 1.30 -15.08
CA HIS A 13 -4.39 1.05 -14.22
C HIS A 13 -4.21 2.21 -13.26
N LYS A 14 -3.85 1.94 -12.01
CA LYS A 14 -3.55 2.96 -11.02
C LYS A 14 -2.20 2.70 -10.36
N VAL A 15 -1.41 3.75 -10.18
CA VAL A 15 -0.14 3.71 -9.46
C VAL A 15 -0.34 4.38 -8.11
N LEU A 16 -0.19 3.61 -7.05
CA LEU A 16 -0.13 4.10 -5.69
C LEU A 16 1.31 4.47 -5.33
N TYR A 17 1.55 5.73 -5.01
CA TYR A 17 2.79 6.21 -4.41
C TYR A 17 2.66 6.28 -2.90
N LEU A 18 3.64 5.68 -2.21
CA LEU A 18 3.80 5.71 -0.76
C LEU A 18 5.16 6.33 -0.42
N SER A 19 5.16 7.37 0.41
CA SER A 19 6.40 7.91 0.98
C SER A 19 6.84 7.09 2.19
N THR A 20 8.14 7.05 2.43
CA THR A 20 8.73 6.54 3.68
C THR A 20 8.72 7.59 4.79
N ARG A 21 8.29 8.82 4.48
CA ARG A 21 8.10 9.90 5.44
C ARG A 21 6.62 10.00 5.80
N ASP A 22 6.29 9.80 7.07
CA ASP A 22 4.92 9.94 7.59
C ASP A 22 4.30 11.34 7.36
N SER A 23 5.12 12.37 7.12
CA SER A 23 4.66 13.72 6.79
C SER A 23 4.06 13.84 5.39
N GLU A 24 4.41 12.94 4.47
CA GLU A 24 3.97 12.96 3.08
C GLU A 24 2.76 12.05 2.89
N GLN A 25 1.72 12.57 2.24
CA GLN A 25 0.51 11.80 1.99
C GLN A 25 0.70 10.84 0.79
N PRO A 26 0.07 9.66 0.82
CA PRO A 26 -0.02 8.81 -0.36
C PRO A 26 -0.66 9.52 -1.54
N GLN A 27 -0.26 9.13 -2.75
CA GLN A 27 -0.85 9.66 -3.98
C GLN A 27 -1.23 8.53 -4.92
N VAL A 28 -2.28 8.74 -5.71
CA VAL A 28 -2.75 7.80 -6.72
C VAL A 28 -2.67 8.48 -8.08
N LEU A 29 -1.98 7.87 -9.02
CA LEU A 29 -2.01 8.23 -10.43
C LEU A 29 -2.91 7.25 -11.18
N THR A 30 -3.87 7.76 -11.94
CA THR A 30 -4.68 6.92 -12.84
C THR A 30 -4.12 7.00 -14.27
N LEU A 31 -3.78 5.84 -14.83
CA LEU A 31 -3.23 5.67 -16.17
C LEU A 31 -4.32 5.28 -17.18
N GLY A 32 -4.19 5.73 -18.43
CA GLY A 32 -5.12 5.42 -19.52
C GLY A 32 -6.36 6.32 -19.62
N ALA A 33 -6.48 7.30 -18.72
CA ALA A 33 -7.37 8.45 -18.86
C ALA A 33 -6.52 9.72 -19.08
N GLN A 34 -7.11 10.92 -18.89
CA GLN A 34 -6.29 12.08 -18.61
C GLN A 34 -5.54 11.83 -17.29
N GLU A 35 -4.22 11.71 -17.38
CA GLU A 35 -3.36 11.43 -16.23
C GLU A 35 -3.58 12.48 -15.15
N SER A 36 -4.02 12.01 -13.98
CA SER A 36 -4.27 12.87 -12.83
C SER A 36 -3.74 12.22 -11.56
N TRP A 37 -3.06 13.05 -10.76
CA TRP A 37 -2.59 12.69 -9.43
C TRP A 37 -3.61 13.15 -8.40
N ILE A 38 -4.06 12.22 -7.57
CA ILE A 38 -4.93 12.51 -6.42
C ILE A 38 -4.14 12.23 -5.15
N THR A 39 -4.07 13.22 -4.27
CA THR A 39 -3.47 13.08 -2.95
C THR A 39 -4.51 12.52 -1.98
N ILE A 40 -4.17 11.42 -1.28
CA ILE A 40 -5.03 10.84 -0.26
C ILE A 40 -4.99 11.71 1.00
N PRO A 41 -6.14 12.21 1.50
CA PRO A 41 -6.16 13.08 2.68
C PRO A 41 -5.54 12.43 3.93
N LYS A 42 -4.91 13.26 4.76
CA LYS A 42 -4.36 12.85 6.06
C LYS A 42 -5.44 12.13 6.89
N GLY A 43 -5.06 11.02 7.53
CA GLY A 43 -5.97 10.19 8.32
C GLY A 43 -6.75 9.15 7.54
N ARG A 44 -6.72 9.17 6.19
CA ARG A 44 -7.27 8.08 5.35
C ARG A 44 -6.26 6.99 4.99
N SER A 45 -5.01 7.16 5.42
CA SER A 45 -3.94 6.20 5.27
C SER A 45 -3.37 5.86 6.65
N PRO A 46 -2.96 4.60 6.91
CA PRO A 46 -2.15 4.29 8.08
C PRO A 46 -0.80 5.01 8.00
N SER A 47 -0.14 5.14 9.15
CA SER A 47 1.26 5.56 9.21
C SER A 47 2.14 4.53 8.50
N HIS A 48 3.11 5.07 7.79
CA HIS A 48 3.98 4.41 6.85
C HIS A 48 5.39 4.65 7.38
N GLY A 49 5.85 3.76 8.25
CA GLY A 49 7.19 3.88 8.80
C GLY A 49 8.26 3.87 7.69
N ALA A 50 9.47 4.25 8.06
CA ALA A 50 10.59 4.38 7.12
C ALA A 50 10.90 3.10 6.30
N SER A 51 10.40 1.94 6.74
CA SER A 51 10.73 0.61 6.21
C SER A 51 9.73 0.04 5.19
N ILE A 52 8.92 0.87 4.52
CA ILE A 52 8.00 0.38 3.49
C ILE A 52 8.77 -0.27 2.33
N GLY A 53 8.63 -1.60 2.23
CA GLY A 53 9.24 -2.39 1.18
C GLY A 53 10.75 -2.53 1.26
N ILE A 54 11.44 -1.92 2.23
CA ILE A 54 12.89 -2.06 2.46
C ILE A 54 13.14 -1.98 3.96
N ASP A 55 13.57 -3.07 4.58
CA ASP A 55 14.12 -3.05 5.94
C ASP A 55 15.45 -3.81 5.96
N TRP A 56 16.52 -3.19 6.45
CA TRP A 56 17.87 -3.80 6.49
C TRP A 56 18.32 -4.45 5.17
N GLY A 57 17.96 -3.87 4.02
CA GLY A 57 18.28 -4.40 2.69
C GLY A 57 17.35 -5.50 2.18
N ARG A 58 16.27 -5.83 2.90
CA ARG A 58 15.27 -6.82 2.50
C ARG A 58 14.10 -6.14 1.80
N ILE A 59 13.82 -6.55 0.55
CA ILE A 59 12.64 -6.11 -0.18
C ILE A 59 11.45 -6.98 0.23
N TYR A 60 10.39 -6.38 0.77
CA TYR A 60 9.17 -7.12 1.10
C TYR A 60 8.29 -7.29 -0.14
N PRO A 61 7.70 -8.49 -0.33
CA PRO A 61 6.86 -8.75 -1.48
C PRO A 61 5.62 -7.86 -1.44
N THR A 62 5.38 -7.16 -2.53
CA THR A 62 4.14 -6.44 -2.80
C THR A 62 3.36 -7.27 -3.81
N ARG A 63 2.08 -7.50 -3.56
CA ARG A 63 1.24 -8.30 -4.47
C ARG A 63 -0.02 -7.53 -4.81
N CYS A 64 -0.34 -7.42 -6.09
CA CYS A 64 -1.65 -7.00 -6.55
C CYS A 64 -2.49 -8.26 -6.82
N VAL A 65 -3.57 -8.47 -6.07
CA VAL A 65 -4.46 -9.64 -6.20
C VAL A 65 -5.89 -9.15 -6.13
N ASN A 66 -6.71 -9.50 -7.13
CA ASN A 66 -8.13 -9.13 -7.21
C ASN A 66 -8.39 -7.66 -6.85
N ASP A 67 -7.65 -6.75 -7.47
CA ASP A 67 -7.84 -5.29 -7.33
C ASP A 67 -7.42 -4.72 -5.98
N PHE A 68 -6.75 -5.53 -5.17
CA PHE A 68 -6.12 -5.10 -3.93
C PHE A 68 -4.61 -5.17 -4.06
N ILE A 69 -3.94 -4.09 -3.68
CA ILE A 69 -2.50 -4.06 -3.45
C ILE A 69 -2.23 -4.41 -1.99
N TYR A 70 -1.48 -5.48 -1.75
CA TYR A 70 -1.06 -5.92 -0.43
C TYR A 70 0.42 -5.64 -0.22
N TYR A 71 0.74 -5.08 0.94
CA TYR A 71 2.12 -4.82 1.36
C TYR A 71 2.24 -4.78 2.89
N GLU A 72 3.42 -5.10 3.38
CA GLU A 72 3.76 -5.01 4.81
C GLU A 72 4.38 -3.65 5.11
N THR A 73 4.00 -3.07 6.25
CA THR A 73 4.57 -1.83 6.78
C THR A 73 4.90 -1.99 8.26
N TYR A 74 5.89 -1.24 8.72
CA TYR A 74 6.36 -1.26 10.11
C TYR A 74 5.97 0.01 10.84
N TYR A 75 5.66 -0.11 12.12
CA TYR A 75 5.26 1.01 12.96
C TYR A 75 5.78 0.90 14.39
N GLY A 76 5.90 2.05 15.06
CA GLY A 76 6.43 2.17 16.43
C GLY A 76 7.94 2.38 16.48
N ASP A 77 8.41 2.90 17.62
CA ASP A 77 9.83 3.19 17.86
C ASP A 77 10.68 1.91 17.70
N GLY A 78 11.66 1.95 16.80
CA GLY A 78 12.56 0.83 16.52
C GLY A 78 12.01 -0.25 15.57
N GLY A 79 10.86 -0.05 14.92
CA GLY A 79 10.39 -0.93 13.84
C GLY A 79 9.94 -2.33 14.28
N GLY A 80 9.72 -2.57 15.59
CA GLY A 80 9.46 -3.90 16.11
C GLY A 80 8.08 -4.50 15.80
N LYS A 81 7.14 -3.73 15.22
CA LYS A 81 5.79 -4.21 14.89
C LYS A 81 5.51 -4.02 13.41
N SER A 82 5.15 -5.12 12.75
CA SER A 82 4.69 -5.10 11.36
C SER A 82 3.17 -5.19 11.27
N ARG A 83 2.63 -4.72 10.15
CA ARG A 83 1.21 -4.82 9.80
C ARG A 83 1.07 -5.05 8.30
N LEU A 84 0.17 -5.97 7.95
CA LEU A 84 -0.28 -6.13 6.58
C LEU A 84 -1.32 -5.05 6.24
N VAL A 85 -1.10 -4.33 5.16
CA VAL A 85 -2.00 -3.31 4.64
C VAL A 85 -2.48 -3.76 3.26
N SER A 86 -3.78 -3.58 3.03
CA SER A 86 -4.35 -3.70 1.70
C SER A 86 -4.83 -2.33 1.23
N PHE A 87 -4.58 -1.99 -0.02
CA PHE A 87 -5.15 -0.83 -0.69
C PHE A 87 -6.12 -1.31 -1.77
N ASP A 88 -7.38 -0.94 -1.62
CA ASP A 88 -8.43 -1.17 -2.60
C ASP A 88 -8.25 -0.20 -3.76
N VAL A 89 -7.90 -0.72 -4.95
CA VAL A 89 -7.60 0.09 -6.13
C VAL A 89 -8.85 0.80 -6.65
N ARG A 90 -10.01 0.14 -6.55
CA ARG A 90 -11.28 0.66 -7.04
C ARG A 90 -11.76 1.84 -6.21
N TYR A 91 -11.76 1.69 -4.90
CA TYR A 91 -12.26 2.73 -3.98
C TYR A 91 -11.17 3.64 -3.41
N GLU A 92 -9.91 3.41 -3.80
CA GLU A 92 -8.73 4.16 -3.36
C GLU A 92 -8.62 4.22 -1.83
N LYS A 93 -8.86 3.08 -1.18
CA LYS A 93 -9.04 2.99 0.27
C LYS A 93 -8.03 2.04 0.91
N PHE A 94 -7.40 2.52 1.98
CA PHE A 94 -6.54 1.69 2.82
C PHE A 94 -7.35 0.89 3.84
N ASN A 95 -6.96 -0.36 4.03
CA ASN A 95 -7.43 -1.21 5.13
C ASN A 95 -6.23 -1.83 5.85
N SER A 96 -6.29 -1.80 7.18
CA SER A 96 -5.30 -2.43 8.06
C SER A 96 -5.75 -3.84 8.40
N ILE A 97 -4.99 -4.86 8.00
CA ILE A 97 -5.26 -6.25 8.35
C ILE A 97 -4.45 -6.55 9.61
N LYS A 98 -5.15 -6.72 10.75
CA LYS A 98 -4.50 -7.10 12.01
C LYS A 98 -3.99 -8.54 11.88
N HIS A 99 -2.76 -8.75 12.34
CA HIS A 99 -2.06 -10.03 12.34
C HIS A 99 -2.73 -11.00 13.33
N LEU A 100 -3.87 -11.59 12.96
CA LEU A 100 -4.36 -12.83 13.57
C LEU A 100 -3.63 -13.95 12.82
N PHE A 101 -2.65 -14.60 13.45
CA PHE A 101 -1.97 -15.85 13.08
C PHE A 101 -2.39 -16.59 11.78
N ILE A 102 -2.31 -15.95 10.61
CA ILE A 102 -2.57 -16.56 9.29
C ILE A 102 -1.50 -16.05 8.32
N THR A 103 -0.23 -16.14 8.71
CA THR A 103 0.90 -15.68 7.87
C THR A 103 1.56 -16.80 7.07
N ARG A 104 1.02 -18.03 7.11
CA ARG A 104 1.56 -19.15 6.32
C ARG A 104 0.65 -19.68 5.22
N VAL A 105 -0.59 -19.20 5.10
CA VAL A 105 -1.54 -19.77 4.12
C VAL A 105 -1.73 -18.89 2.88
N LEU A 106 -1.51 -17.58 2.96
CA LEU A 106 -1.76 -16.66 1.83
C LEU A 106 -0.49 -16.20 1.11
N ILE A 107 0.68 -16.52 1.67
CA ILE A 107 1.98 -16.17 1.11
C ILE A 107 2.81 -17.44 1.03
N GLY A 108 2.34 -18.38 0.20
CA GLY A 108 3.22 -19.40 -0.36
C GLY A 108 4.34 -18.74 -1.16
#